data_AF-A0A1L9RZA5-F1
#
_entry.id   AF-A0A1L9RZA5-F1
#
_cell.length_a   1.000
_cell.length_b   1.000
_cell.length_c   1.000
_cell.angle_alpha   90.00
_cell.angle_beta   90.00
_cell.angle_gamma   90.00
#
_symmetry.space_group_name_H-M   'P 1'
#
loop_
_entity.id
_entity.type
_entity.pdbx_description
1 polymer ?
#
loop_
_entity_poly.entity_id
_entity_poly.type
_entity_poly.pdbx_seq_one_letter_code
_entity_poly.pdbx_strand_id
1 'polypeptide(L)'
;MALYSLDKVDEAEDATQRGLTLDPTNKSLEIVASKITARKEAKARIAAKKKAEEERNRKEKLLLSTALRARQIRTRKTDQPPDVEDAGIRLSPDPLSPESMLEFPTVLLYPMEAQSDFIKSFSEMNSIVDHLDYIFPLPWDTKHEYSINNVECFMETVTGGLIKAGKKLPLLQILSGGKVEVVDEMVRIFVVPISKTGKFIAEMKARKTT
;
A
#
# COMPACT_ATOMS: atom_id res chain seq x y z
N MET A 1 -36.12 29.48 4.61
CA MET A 1 -36.34 28.02 4.68
C MET A 1 -35.88 27.27 3.43
N ALA A 2 -36.28 27.66 2.22
CA ALA A 2 -35.87 26.97 0.98
C ALA A 2 -34.33 26.87 0.77
N LEU A 3 -33.58 27.96 1.01
CA LEU A 3 -32.11 27.96 0.83
C LEU A 3 -31.38 27.02 1.80
N TYR A 4 -31.81 26.98 3.07
CA TYR A 4 -31.28 26.05 4.07
C TYR A 4 -31.59 24.59 3.70
N SER A 5 -32.80 24.30 3.20
CA SER A 5 -33.18 22.97 2.70
C SER A 5 -32.39 22.53 1.47
N LEU A 6 -31.87 23.47 0.68
CA LEU A 6 -30.97 23.22 -0.45
C LEU A 6 -29.48 23.20 -0.05
N ASP A 7 -29.18 23.23 1.25
CA ASP A 7 -27.83 23.22 1.83
C ASP A 7 -26.92 24.38 1.36
N LYS A 8 -27.55 25.47 0.86
CA LYS A 8 -26.94 26.76 0.49
C LYS A 8 -26.79 27.63 1.73
N VAL A 9 -25.84 27.24 2.58
CA VAL A 9 -25.70 27.74 3.95
C VAL A 9 -25.30 29.22 3.98
N ASP A 10 -24.41 29.65 3.09
CA ASP A 10 -23.94 31.05 3.05
C ASP A 10 -25.04 32.00 2.55
N GLU A 11 -25.80 31.61 1.52
CA GLU A 11 -26.94 32.39 1.03
C GLU A 11 -28.12 32.38 2.01
N ALA A 12 -28.32 31.28 2.75
CA ALA A 12 -29.32 31.21 3.80
C ALA A 12 -28.96 32.12 4.99
N GLU A 13 -27.69 32.18 5.38
CA GLU A 13 -27.19 33.07 6.45
C GLU A 13 -27.40 34.53 6.08
N ASP A 14 -26.97 34.93 4.88
CA ASP A 14 -27.12 36.30 4.37
C ASP A 14 -28.61 36.71 4.28
N ALA A 15 -29.48 35.82 3.79
CA ALA A 15 -30.93 36.07 3.76
C ALA A 15 -31.54 36.20 5.17
N THR A 16 -31.15 35.36 6.12
CA THR A 16 -31.64 35.40 7.50
C THR A 16 -31.12 36.62 8.25
N GLN A 17 -29.86 37.02 8.03
CA GLN A 17 -29.26 38.22 8.63
C GLN A 17 -29.95 39.50 8.15
N ARG A 18 -30.22 39.62 6.85
CA ARG A 18 -31.01 40.74 6.30
C ARG A 18 -32.42 40.77 6.88
N GLY A 19 -33.07 39.61 7.03
CA GLY A 19 -34.38 39.50 7.66
C GLY A 19 -34.39 39.98 9.12
N LEU A 20 -33.41 39.57 9.92
CA LEU A 20 -33.28 39.99 11.32
C LEU A 20 -32.88 41.46 11.47
N THR A 21 -32.24 42.06 10.45
CA THR A 21 -31.93 43.50 10.43
C THR A 21 -33.21 44.33 10.26
N LEU A 22 -34.21 43.81 9.53
CA LEU A 22 -35.50 44.48 9.31
C LEU A 22 -36.49 44.24 10.46
N ASP A 23 -36.52 43.02 11.03
CA ASP A 23 -37.34 42.65 12.18
C ASP A 23 -36.51 41.86 13.21
N PRO A 24 -35.89 42.55 14.18
CA PRO A 24 -35.02 41.93 15.17
C PRO A 24 -35.74 41.00 16.16
N THR A 25 -37.07 41.08 16.28
CA THR A 25 -37.84 40.30 17.27
C THR A 25 -38.45 39.03 16.69
N ASN A 26 -38.10 38.69 15.44
CA ASN A 26 -38.65 37.56 14.73
C ASN A 26 -38.07 36.21 15.21
N LYS A 27 -38.76 35.56 16.17
CA LYS A 27 -38.36 34.28 16.74
C LYS A 27 -38.15 33.16 15.72
N SER A 28 -38.90 33.15 14.62
CA SER A 28 -38.75 32.12 13.57
C SER A 28 -37.43 32.28 12.81
N LEU A 29 -37.01 33.52 12.53
CA LEU A 29 -35.72 33.80 11.91
C LEU A 29 -34.56 33.50 12.86
N GLU A 30 -34.69 33.76 14.17
CA GLU A 30 -33.66 33.39 15.17
C GLU A 30 -33.44 31.86 15.23
N ILE A 31 -34.51 31.07 15.23
CA ILE A 31 -34.43 29.60 15.22
C ILE A 31 -33.76 29.11 13.92
N VAL A 32 -34.05 29.74 12.79
CA VAL A 32 -33.43 29.37 11.51
C VAL A 32 -31.96 29.80 11.47
N ALA A 33 -31.61 30.98 12.00
CA ALA A 33 -30.24 31.47 12.09
C ALA A 33 -29.37 30.51 12.90
N SER A 34 -29.81 30.10 14.09
CA SER A 34 -29.06 29.13 14.92
C SER A 34 -28.82 27.79 14.21
N LYS A 35 -29.81 27.29 13.46
CA LYS A 35 -29.66 26.07 12.64
C LYS A 35 -28.66 26.24 11.49
N ILE A 36 -28.69 27.39 10.82
CA ILE A 36 -27.75 27.74 9.74
C ILE A 36 -26.32 27.81 10.29
N THR A 37 -26.10 28.50 11.41
CA THR A 37 -24.79 28.59 12.06
C THR A 37 -24.25 27.22 12.45
N ALA A 38 -25.07 26.38 13.11
CA ALA A 38 -24.68 25.02 13.47
C ALA A 38 -24.33 24.16 12.24
N ARG A 39 -25.07 24.29 11.14
CA ARG A 39 -24.78 23.60 9.87
C ARG A 39 -23.49 24.10 9.22
N LYS A 40 -23.22 25.41 9.29
CA LYS A 40 -21.98 26.04 8.79
C LYS A 40 -20.75 25.53 9.52
N GLU A 41 -20.81 25.49 10.85
CA GLU A 41 -19.73 24.95 11.69
C GLU A 41 -19.48 23.46 11.41
N ALA A 42 -20.55 22.66 11.26
CA ALA A 42 -20.43 21.25 10.90
C ALA A 42 -19.76 21.06 9.53
N LYS A 43 -20.14 21.86 8.52
CA LYS A 43 -19.52 21.86 7.19
C LYS A 43 -18.05 22.27 7.26
N ALA A 44 -17.73 23.35 7.99
CA ALA A 44 -16.36 23.82 8.16
C ALA A 44 -15.49 22.74 8.83
N ARG A 45 -16.00 22.06 9.85
CA ARG A 45 -15.30 20.95 10.52
C ARG A 45 -15.03 19.77 9.59
N ILE A 46 -16.02 19.37 8.79
CA ILE A 46 -15.85 18.27 7.81
C ILE A 46 -14.84 18.67 6.73
N ALA A 47 -14.93 19.90 6.20
CA ALA A 47 -14.00 20.41 5.19
C ALA A 47 -12.57 20.51 5.74
N ALA A 48 -12.40 20.99 6.97
CA ALA A 48 -11.10 21.06 7.64
C ALA A 48 -10.49 19.66 7.86
N LYS A 49 -11.30 18.69 8.30
CA LYS A 49 -10.87 17.29 8.45
C LYS A 49 -10.42 16.70 7.11
N LYS A 50 -11.24 16.87 6.06
CA LYS A 50 -10.94 16.37 4.71
C LYS A 50 -9.66 16.99 4.16
N LYS A 51 -9.48 18.30 4.32
CA LYS A 51 -8.26 19.01 3.90
C LYS A 51 -7.02 18.52 4.64
N ALA A 52 -7.11 18.33 5.96
CA ALA A 52 -5.99 17.83 6.77
C ALA A 52 -5.60 16.40 6.35
N GLU A 53 -6.59 15.55 6.06
CA GLU A 53 -6.38 14.18 5.57
C GLU A 53 -5.74 14.15 4.17
N GLU A 54 -6.21 15.00 3.25
CA GLU A 54 -5.63 15.15 1.92
C GLU A 54 -4.17 15.65 1.98
N GLU A 55 -3.88 16.65 2.83
CA GLU A 55 -2.53 17.17 3.04
C GLU A 55 -1.61 16.09 3.64
N ARG A 56 -2.11 15.30 4.58
CA ARG A 56 -1.37 14.18 5.16
C ARG A 56 -1.07 13.12 4.11
N ASN A 57 -2.08 12.64 3.39
CA ASN A 57 -1.91 11.63 2.34
C ASN A 57 -0.94 12.08 1.24
N ARG A 58 -0.95 13.38 0.90
CA ARG A 58 0.01 13.96 -0.06
C ARG A 58 1.44 13.91 0.47
N LYS A 59 1.65 14.23 1.75
CA LYS A 59 2.97 14.17 2.39
C LYS A 59 3.49 12.74 2.47
N GLU A 60 2.65 11.80 2.89
CA GLU A 60 3.01 10.37 2.97
C GLU A 60 3.40 9.82 1.60
N LYS A 61 2.61 10.07 0.55
CA LYS A 61 2.95 9.65 -0.83
C LYS A 61 4.26 10.26 -1.32
N LEU A 62 4.49 11.54 -1.03
CA LEU A 62 5.73 12.23 -1.42
C LEU A 62 6.94 11.59 -0.72
N LEU A 63 6.86 11.38 0.59
CA LEU A 63 7.92 10.74 1.37
C LEU A 63 8.18 9.33 0.88
N LEU A 64 7.15 8.49 0.72
CA LEU A 64 7.26 7.14 0.21
C LEU A 64 7.97 7.09 -1.16
N SER A 65 7.56 7.94 -2.10
CA SER A 65 8.18 8.00 -3.43
C SER A 65 9.64 8.46 -3.38
N THR A 66 9.96 9.38 -2.47
CA THR A 66 11.33 9.87 -2.24
C THR A 66 12.20 8.75 -1.65
N ALA A 67 11.65 8.02 -0.68
CA ALA A 67 12.31 6.93 0.01
C ALA A 67 12.61 5.74 -0.92
N LEU A 68 11.69 5.41 -1.83
CA LEU A 68 11.90 4.40 -2.89
C LEU A 68 13.00 4.83 -3.87
N ARG A 69 13.00 6.09 -4.30
CA ARG A 69 14.05 6.64 -5.18
C ARG A 69 15.42 6.66 -4.53
N ALA A 70 15.51 7.11 -3.27
CA ALA A 70 16.77 7.18 -2.53
C ALA A 70 17.45 5.81 -2.42
N ARG A 71 16.63 4.75 -2.29
CA ARG A 71 17.08 3.35 -2.21
C ARG A 71 17.22 2.66 -3.58
N GLN A 72 17.03 3.39 -4.67
CA GLN A 72 17.13 2.87 -6.04
C GLN A 72 16.19 1.68 -6.33
N ILE A 73 15.02 1.67 -5.69
CA ILE A 73 14.01 0.62 -5.87
C ILE A 73 13.11 1.02 -7.04
N ARG A 74 13.01 0.13 -8.04
CA ARG A 74 12.11 0.32 -9.19
C ARG A 74 10.73 -0.19 -8.85
N THR A 75 9.71 0.60 -9.18
CA THR A 75 8.31 0.20 -9.09
C THR A 75 7.63 0.32 -10.45
N ARG A 76 6.72 -0.60 -10.74
CA ARG A 76 5.90 -0.59 -11.96
C ARG A 76 4.45 -0.84 -11.57
N LYS A 77 3.52 -0.13 -12.22
CA LYS A 77 2.08 -0.40 -12.12
C LYS A 77 1.60 -1.03 -13.43
N THR A 78 0.74 -2.02 -13.33
CA THR A 78 0.06 -2.68 -14.44
C THR A 78 -1.37 -2.14 -14.56
N ASP A 79 -2.03 -2.43 -15.68
CA ASP A 79 -3.40 -1.96 -15.93
C ASP A 79 -4.45 -2.68 -15.07
N GLN A 80 -4.07 -3.81 -14.46
CA GLN A 80 -4.91 -4.62 -13.57
C GLN A 80 -4.18 -4.89 -12.25
N PRO A 81 -4.06 -3.88 -11.36
CA PRO A 81 -3.43 -4.09 -10.07
C PRO A 81 -4.28 -5.06 -9.22
N PRO A 82 -3.67 -5.90 -8.38
CA PRO A 82 -4.40 -6.76 -7.46
C PRO A 82 -5.23 -5.92 -6.48
N ASP A 83 -6.51 -6.26 -6.31
CA ASP A 83 -7.40 -5.62 -5.33
C ASP A 83 -7.16 -6.21 -3.94
N VAL A 84 -5.99 -5.91 -3.37
CA VAL A 84 -5.66 -6.25 -1.99
C VAL A 84 -5.81 -5.00 -1.15
N GLU A 85 -7.01 -4.82 -0.59
CA GLU A 85 -7.30 -3.74 0.36
C GLU A 85 -6.21 -3.71 1.46
N ASP A 86 -5.63 -2.53 1.68
CA ASP A 86 -4.65 -2.28 2.74
C ASP A 86 -3.29 -3.03 2.62
N ALA A 87 -2.94 -3.49 1.42
CA ALA A 87 -1.66 -4.14 1.13
C ALA A 87 -0.84 -3.36 0.09
N GLY A 88 -0.42 -2.14 0.46
CA GLY A 88 0.51 -1.31 -0.30
C GLY A 88 1.87 -1.16 0.38
N ILE A 89 2.86 -0.68 -0.37
CA ILE A 89 4.18 -0.32 0.19
C ILE A 89 3.97 0.86 1.15
N ARG A 90 4.59 0.80 2.34
CA ARG A 90 4.50 1.88 3.32
C ARG A 90 5.81 2.12 4.03
N LEU A 91 5.87 3.27 4.70
CA LEU A 91 6.92 3.61 5.66
C LEU A 91 6.44 3.24 7.07
N SER A 92 7.31 2.56 7.82
CA SER A 92 7.05 2.07 9.18
C SER A 92 8.30 2.28 10.04
N PRO A 93 8.16 2.67 11.33
CA PRO A 93 6.93 2.76 12.11
C PRO A 93 6.12 4.06 11.88
N ASP A 94 6.72 5.11 11.32
CA ASP A 94 6.06 6.40 11.08
C ASP A 94 6.00 6.73 9.56
N PRO A 95 4.81 6.81 8.95
CA PRO A 95 4.63 7.17 7.54
C PRO A 95 5.16 8.56 7.16
N LEU A 96 5.37 9.45 8.14
CA LEU A 96 5.82 10.82 7.94
C LEU A 96 7.29 11.04 8.33
N SER A 97 8.00 9.99 8.74
CA SER A 97 9.42 10.08 9.07
C SER A 97 10.30 9.57 7.92
N PRO A 98 11.36 10.32 7.54
CA PRO A 98 12.34 9.86 6.55
C PRO A 98 13.25 8.74 7.07
N GLU A 99 13.33 8.55 8.39
CA GLU A 99 14.12 7.49 9.03
C GLU A 99 13.40 6.14 9.05
N SER A 100 12.10 6.13 8.74
CA SER A 100 11.30 4.93 8.66
C SER A 100 11.78 3.98 7.57
N MET A 101 11.62 2.69 7.84
CA MET A 101 11.92 1.61 6.92
C MET A 101 10.78 1.43 5.93
N LEU A 102 11.11 1.00 4.71
CA LEU A 102 10.09 0.52 3.79
C LEU A 102 9.63 -0.87 4.19
N GLU A 103 8.32 -1.06 4.18
CA GLU A 103 7.68 -2.37 4.31
C GLU A 103 6.93 -2.70 3.03
N PHE A 104 7.14 -3.91 2.54
CA PHE A 104 6.59 -4.40 1.29
C PHE A 104 5.61 -5.55 1.56
N PRO A 105 4.37 -5.47 1.06
CA PRO A 105 3.56 -6.65 0.81
C PRO A 105 4.33 -7.63 -0.07
N THR A 106 4.40 -8.90 0.35
CA THR A 106 5.20 -9.92 -0.33
C THR A 106 4.40 -11.20 -0.51
N VAL A 107 4.41 -11.75 -1.71
CA VAL A 107 3.91 -13.10 -2.00
C VAL A 107 5.10 -14.05 -2.16
N LEU A 108 5.12 -15.09 -1.34
CA LEU A 108 5.99 -16.25 -1.55
C LEU A 108 5.26 -17.24 -2.45
N LEU A 109 5.83 -17.54 -3.61
CA LEU A 109 5.26 -18.46 -4.60
C LEU A 109 5.99 -19.79 -4.55
N TYR A 110 5.25 -20.88 -4.47
CA TYR A 110 5.76 -22.25 -4.53
C TYR A 110 5.32 -22.90 -5.85
N PRO A 111 5.97 -22.55 -6.98
CA PRO A 111 5.46 -22.84 -8.32
C PRO A 111 5.33 -24.34 -8.60
N MET A 112 6.13 -25.18 -7.94
CA MET A 112 6.13 -26.62 -8.16
C MET A 112 4.90 -27.33 -7.57
N GLU A 113 4.25 -26.71 -6.58
CA GLU A 113 3.07 -27.25 -5.89
C GLU A 113 1.83 -26.37 -6.08
N ALA A 114 1.94 -25.30 -6.90
CA ALA A 114 0.88 -24.31 -7.14
C ALA A 114 0.31 -23.69 -5.85
N GLN A 115 1.18 -23.43 -4.87
CA GLN A 115 0.83 -22.79 -3.60
C GLN A 115 1.44 -21.39 -3.49
N SER A 116 0.89 -20.58 -2.60
CA SER A 116 1.44 -19.27 -2.26
C SER A 116 1.12 -18.86 -0.83
N ASP A 117 2.05 -18.16 -0.20
CA ASP A 117 1.83 -17.47 1.08
C ASP A 117 1.91 -15.96 0.91
N PHE A 118 1.14 -15.23 1.71
CA PHE A 118 1.12 -13.77 1.70
C PHE A 118 1.66 -13.20 3.02
N ILE A 119 2.66 -12.35 2.91
CA ILE A 119 3.25 -11.57 4.00
C ILE A 119 2.78 -10.13 3.83
N LYS A 120 1.90 -9.66 4.73
CA LYS A 120 1.35 -8.29 4.67
C LYS A 120 2.43 -7.21 4.82
N SER A 121 3.52 -7.53 5.51
CA SER A 121 4.56 -6.59 5.86
C SER A 121 5.94 -7.25 5.91
N PHE A 122 6.77 -6.98 4.91
CA PHE A 122 8.16 -7.38 4.88
C PHE A 122 9.05 -6.14 4.92
N SER A 123 9.68 -5.87 6.07
CA SER A 123 10.65 -4.78 6.22
C SER A 123 11.87 -4.99 5.32
N GLU A 124 12.32 -3.92 4.68
CA GLU A 124 13.50 -3.92 3.81
C GLU A 124 14.79 -4.35 4.52
N MET A 125 14.84 -4.25 5.85
CA MET A 125 15.99 -4.63 6.67
C MET A 125 16.03 -6.12 7.02
N ASN A 126 14.90 -6.83 6.88
CA ASN A 126 14.81 -8.26 7.16
C ASN A 126 15.26 -9.10 5.97
N SER A 127 15.62 -10.35 6.26
CA SER A 127 15.98 -11.34 5.26
C SER A 127 14.80 -12.26 4.91
N ILE A 128 14.87 -12.95 3.77
CA ILE A 128 13.84 -13.93 3.38
C ILE A 128 13.81 -15.09 4.39
N VAL A 129 14.98 -15.49 4.93
CA VAL A 129 15.07 -16.56 5.93
C VAL A 129 14.29 -16.22 7.19
N ASP A 130 14.28 -14.95 7.62
CA ASP A 130 13.54 -14.52 8.81
C ASP A 130 12.05 -14.87 8.70
N HIS A 131 11.51 -14.80 7.47
CA HIS A 131 10.14 -15.21 7.19
C HIS A 131 9.97 -16.71 6.99
N LEU A 132 10.89 -17.37 6.27
CA LEU A 132 10.82 -18.82 6.06
C LEU A 132 10.97 -19.61 7.37
N ASP A 133 11.67 -19.09 8.37
CA ASP A 133 11.91 -19.77 9.65
C ASP A 133 10.63 -20.06 10.42
N TYR A 134 9.67 -19.11 10.43
CA TYR A 134 8.37 -19.32 11.07
C TYR A 134 7.28 -19.86 10.13
N ILE A 135 7.47 -19.75 8.81
CA ILE A 135 6.53 -20.31 7.81
C ILE A 135 6.72 -21.82 7.67
N PHE A 136 7.97 -22.30 7.77
CA PHE A 136 8.26 -23.72 7.70
C PHE A 136 8.03 -24.41 9.05
N PRO A 137 7.52 -25.64 9.08
CA PRO A 137 7.19 -26.49 7.92
C PRO A 137 5.83 -26.13 7.29
N LEU A 138 5.73 -26.33 5.97
CA LEU A 138 4.49 -26.10 5.23
C LEU A 138 3.53 -27.30 5.41
N PRO A 139 2.25 -27.06 5.74
CA PRO A 139 1.30 -28.15 6.03
C PRO A 139 1.00 -29.03 4.81
N TRP A 140 1.15 -28.50 3.60
CA TRP A 140 0.95 -29.22 2.34
C TRP A 140 2.21 -29.94 1.85
N ASP A 141 3.38 -29.66 2.43
CA ASP A 141 4.66 -30.27 2.01
C ASP A 141 4.84 -31.66 2.63
N THR A 142 4.06 -32.61 2.12
CA THR A 142 4.10 -34.03 2.55
C THR A 142 5.45 -34.71 2.33
N LYS A 143 6.29 -34.19 1.43
CA LYS A 143 7.62 -34.74 1.11
C LYS A 143 8.74 -34.07 1.90
N HIS A 144 8.44 -33.04 2.69
CA HIS A 144 9.41 -32.25 3.45
C HIS A 144 10.54 -31.69 2.57
N GLU A 145 10.23 -31.32 1.33
CA GLU A 145 11.20 -30.78 0.38
C GLU A 145 11.53 -29.31 0.67
N TYR A 146 10.65 -28.60 1.36
CA TYR A 146 10.78 -27.18 1.71
C TYR A 146 11.32 -27.02 3.13
N SER A 147 12.64 -26.94 3.21
CA SER A 147 13.36 -26.52 4.43
C SER A 147 14.33 -25.39 4.10
N ILE A 148 14.70 -24.59 5.11
CA ILE A 148 15.60 -23.42 4.93
C ILE A 148 16.87 -23.80 4.16
N ASN A 149 17.43 -24.98 4.41
CA ASN A 149 18.65 -25.45 3.77
C ASN A 149 18.43 -26.05 2.38
N ASN A 150 17.22 -26.52 2.07
CA ASN A 150 16.91 -27.24 0.84
C ASN A 150 16.15 -26.40 -0.20
N VAL A 151 15.94 -25.10 0.05
CA VAL A 151 15.30 -24.18 -0.90
C VAL A 151 16.24 -23.08 -1.40
N GLU A 152 15.98 -22.66 -2.64
CA GLU A 152 16.51 -21.44 -3.23
C GLU A 152 15.36 -20.46 -3.49
N CYS A 153 15.67 -19.17 -3.40
CA CYS A 153 14.72 -18.10 -3.66
C CYS A 153 15.10 -17.39 -4.96
N PHE A 154 14.11 -17.08 -5.79
CA PHE A 154 14.30 -16.37 -7.05
C PHE A 154 13.33 -15.20 -7.18
N MET A 155 13.71 -14.21 -7.97
CA MET A 155 12.87 -13.07 -8.33
C MET A 155 12.99 -12.78 -9.82
N GLU A 156 11.90 -12.31 -10.40
CA GLU A 156 11.88 -11.82 -11.77
C GLU A 156 12.63 -10.48 -11.88
N THR A 157 13.31 -10.30 -13.00
CA THR A 157 14.02 -9.06 -13.34
C THR A 157 13.20 -8.24 -14.31
N VAL A 158 13.55 -6.95 -14.42
CA VAL A 158 12.97 -6.02 -15.40
C VAL A 158 13.06 -6.50 -16.86
N THR A 159 13.98 -7.42 -17.16
CA THR A 159 14.15 -7.98 -18.51
C THR A 159 13.35 -9.26 -18.74
N GLY A 160 12.53 -9.69 -17.76
CA GLY A 160 11.81 -10.97 -17.76
C GLY A 160 12.72 -12.18 -17.53
N GLY A 161 13.97 -11.98 -17.11
CA GLY A 161 14.84 -13.04 -16.61
C GLY A 161 14.63 -13.32 -15.11
N LEU A 162 15.36 -14.27 -14.56
CA LEU A 162 15.39 -14.55 -13.12
C LEU A 162 16.73 -14.19 -12.51
N ILE A 163 16.71 -13.72 -11.26
CA ILE A 163 17.87 -13.68 -10.39
C ILE A 163 17.66 -14.57 -9.18
N LYS A 164 18.76 -15.10 -8.65
CA LYS A 164 18.75 -15.74 -7.34
C LYS A 164 18.70 -14.67 -6.25
N ALA A 165 17.63 -14.68 -5.45
CA ALA A 165 17.50 -13.83 -4.28
C ALA A 165 18.23 -14.50 -3.11
N GLY A 166 19.31 -13.89 -2.64
CA GLY A 166 20.08 -14.40 -1.52
C GLY A 166 19.24 -14.41 -0.25
N LYS A 167 18.78 -15.58 0.18
CA LYS A 167 17.81 -15.70 1.30
C LYS A 167 18.25 -15.07 2.63
N LYS A 168 19.56 -14.97 2.86
CA LYS A 168 20.17 -14.34 4.06
C LYS A 168 20.47 -12.85 3.90
N LEU A 169 20.28 -12.29 2.71
CA LEU A 169 20.51 -10.87 2.46
C LEU A 169 19.26 -10.08 2.87
N PRO A 170 19.42 -8.85 3.36
CA PRO A 170 18.30 -7.93 3.55
C PRO A 170 17.55 -7.71 2.23
N LEU A 171 16.22 -7.61 2.31
CA LEU A 171 15.37 -7.36 1.14
C LEU A 171 15.80 -6.10 0.38
N LEU A 172 16.24 -5.06 1.09
CA LEU A 172 16.80 -3.84 0.52
C LEU A 172 17.92 -4.15 -0.47
N GLN A 173 18.87 -5.03 -0.14
CA GLN A 173 20.00 -5.35 -1.02
C GLN A 173 19.57 -6.09 -2.29
N ILE A 174 18.48 -6.87 -2.21
CA ILE A 174 17.94 -7.62 -3.34
C ILE A 174 17.17 -6.67 -4.29
N LEU A 175 16.40 -5.73 -3.72
CA LEU A 175 15.60 -4.76 -4.48
C LEU A 175 16.42 -3.57 -5.02
N SER A 176 17.53 -3.25 -4.35
CA SER A 176 18.42 -2.15 -4.76
C SER A 176 19.18 -2.49 -6.05
N GLY A 177 19.52 -1.46 -6.82
CA GLY A 177 20.33 -1.61 -8.04
C GLY A 177 19.53 -1.88 -9.31
N GLY A 178 18.20 -1.87 -9.25
CA GLY A 178 17.32 -1.75 -10.41
C GLY A 178 17.24 -2.95 -11.36
N LYS A 179 17.79 -4.10 -10.97
CA LYS A 179 17.65 -5.37 -11.72
C LYS A 179 16.27 -5.99 -11.52
N VAL A 180 15.71 -5.83 -10.33
CA VAL A 180 14.38 -6.28 -9.92
C VAL A 180 13.45 -5.08 -9.88
N GLU A 181 12.18 -5.30 -10.20
CA GLU A 181 11.12 -4.31 -10.00
C GLU A 181 10.03 -4.84 -9.07
N VAL A 182 9.48 -3.94 -8.26
CA VAL A 182 8.28 -4.19 -7.45
C VAL A 182 7.08 -3.85 -8.31
N VAL A 183 6.27 -4.85 -8.63
CA VAL A 183 5.15 -4.72 -9.57
C VAL A 183 3.86 -4.65 -8.78
N ASP A 184 3.05 -3.63 -9.05
CA ASP A 184 1.78 -3.36 -8.37
C ASP A 184 1.93 -3.29 -6.84
N GLU A 185 3.00 -2.64 -6.38
CA GLU A 185 3.29 -2.48 -4.95
C GLU A 185 3.54 -3.80 -4.20
N MET A 186 3.75 -4.89 -4.96
CA MET A 186 3.91 -6.25 -4.45
C MET A 186 5.28 -6.83 -4.80
N VAL A 187 5.94 -7.41 -3.80
CA VAL A 187 7.16 -8.22 -4.00
C VAL A 187 6.76 -9.66 -4.26
N ARG A 188 7.32 -10.28 -5.32
CA ARG A 188 7.08 -11.70 -5.65
C ARG A 188 8.39 -12.47 -5.54
N ILE A 189 8.40 -13.51 -4.70
CA ILE A 189 9.57 -14.35 -4.46
C ILE A 189 9.19 -15.79 -4.75
N PHE A 190 9.88 -16.44 -5.68
CA PHE A 190 9.71 -17.86 -5.96
C PHE A 190 10.58 -18.66 -5.01
N VAL A 191 9.97 -19.53 -4.21
CA VAL A 191 10.66 -20.44 -3.30
C VAL A 191 10.63 -21.83 -3.94
N VAL A 192 11.80 -22.38 -4.25
CA VAL A 192 11.92 -23.61 -5.04
C VAL A 192 12.90 -24.58 -4.37
N PRO A 193 12.56 -25.87 -4.22
CA PRO A 193 13.50 -26.86 -3.73
C PRO A 193 14.72 -26.97 -4.65
N ILE A 194 15.91 -27.15 -4.08
CA ILE A 194 17.18 -27.24 -4.83
C ILE A 194 17.08 -28.32 -5.93
N SER A 195 16.50 -29.48 -5.61
CA SER A 195 16.29 -30.60 -6.54
C SER A 195 15.43 -30.23 -7.76
N LYS A 196 14.55 -29.25 -7.64
CA LYS A 196 13.60 -28.83 -8.68
C LYS A 196 14.01 -27.54 -9.41
N THR A 197 15.10 -26.90 -8.99
CA THR A 197 15.55 -25.60 -9.53
C THR A 197 15.82 -25.65 -11.03
N GLY A 198 16.44 -26.71 -11.54
CA GLY A 198 16.70 -26.87 -12.97
C GLY A 198 15.42 -26.90 -13.82
N LYS A 199 14.39 -27.61 -13.34
CA LYS A 199 13.08 -27.67 -14.00
C LYS A 199 12.39 -26.31 -13.99
N PHE A 200 12.38 -25.63 -12.83
CA PHE A 200 11.78 -24.30 -12.69
C PHE A 200 12.41 -23.27 -13.66
N ILE A 201 13.75 -23.22 -13.74
CA ILE A 201 14.45 -22.29 -14.64
C ILE A 201 14.10 -22.57 -16.10
N ALA A 202 13.97 -23.84 -16.49
CA ALA A 202 13.56 -24.22 -17.85
C ALA A 202 12.13 -23.77 -18.17
N GLU A 203 11.18 -23.97 -17.26
CA GLU A 203 9.78 -23.53 -17.42
C GLU A 203 9.68 -22.00 -17.54
N MET A 204 10.45 -21.26 -16.74
CA MET A 204 10.45 -19.79 -16.79
C MET A 204 11.04 -19.24 -18.08
N LYS A 205 12.08 -19.89 -18.63
CA LYS A 205 12.62 -19.54 -19.96
C LYS A 205 11.61 -19.81 -21.08
N ALA A 206 10.87 -20.90 -21.00
CA ALA A 206 9.85 -21.23 -21.99
C ALA A 206 8.72 -20.18 -22.01
N ARG A 207 8.24 -19.75 -20.83
CA ARG A 207 7.21 -18.71 -20.69
C ARG A 207 7.61 -17.36 -21.31
N LYS A 208 8.88 -16.99 -21.23
CA LYS A 208 9.39 -15.72 -21.80
C LYS A 208 9.35 -15.67 -23.34
N THR A 209 9.35 -16.83 -23.99
CA THR A 209 9.45 -16.92 -25.46
C THR A 209 8.07 -16.87 -26.14
N THR A 210 7.00 -16.89 -25.35
CA THR A 210 5.60 -16.82 -25.80
C THR A 210 5.06 -15.42 -25.55
#